data_AF-A0A350BDK7-F1
#
_entry.id   AF-A0A350BDK7-F1
#
_cell.length_a   1.000
_cell.length_b   1.000
_cell.length_c   1.000
_cell.angle_alpha   90.00
_cell.angle_beta   90.00
_cell.angle_gamma   90.00
#
_symmetry.space_group_name_H-M   'P 1'
#
loop_
_entity.id
_entity.type
_entity.pdbx_description
1 polymer ?
#
loop_
_entity_poly.entity_id
_entity_poly.type
_entity_poly.pdbx_seq_one_letter_code
_entity_poly.pdbx_strand_id
1 'polypeptide(L)'
;SELTPGEKYDEYRRIASGQARIVVGARSAVFAPLTNIGLIVLDEEHVETYKQDTMPFYHARDVAIRRGKYHQAKVIFGSATPSLETRARALKGVYHHLRLPKRINEQDLPRTAIIDMLDSRNSSRESSLFSLQLRAEMTATLDRGEQIVLLINRRGYAPSLSCRQCQHVFKCPNCDIALTYHHHDHMLKCHHCGYLEAYPTSCPKCESPYFIRQGFGTEKIVEEAARLFPTARILKLDSDSSKVRHTISKTLKQFADHEADILIGTQMIAKGHDFPLMTLVGLVLADIGLTLPSYRSSERTFQLITQAVGRSGRRDRPGTAIIQTYAPDHYAVVLGARQDYELFFRMEMQHRKLANYPPYSYLLAVNLSSRNEALLVQVADTMAHMIAEKMRDDVIILGPSSPYIAFINQMHRRLIIVKYRDYEKIQKPLHQIVELMSQKTLVNFTINIDPYDI
;
A
#
# COMPACT_ATOMS: atom_id res chain seq x y z
N SER A 1 15.05 0.26 12.12
CA SER A 1 15.84 0.23 13.36
C SER A 1 17.09 1.02 13.11
N GLU A 2 17.27 2.12 13.82
CA GLU A 2 18.48 2.95 13.75
C GLU A 2 19.66 2.32 14.52
N LEU A 3 19.39 1.31 15.37
CA LEU A 3 20.40 0.54 16.10
C LEU A 3 21.34 -0.25 15.18
N THR A 4 22.63 -0.14 15.45
CA THR A 4 23.71 -0.97 14.91
C THR A 4 23.57 -2.44 15.33
N PRO A 5 24.27 -3.38 14.67
CA PRO A 5 24.28 -4.78 15.11
C PRO A 5 24.75 -4.97 16.57
N GLY A 6 25.74 -4.19 17.01
CA GLY A 6 26.22 -4.19 18.40
C GLY A 6 25.14 -3.75 19.38
N GLU A 7 24.52 -2.59 19.14
CA GLU A 7 23.45 -2.09 20.00
C GLU A 7 22.23 -3.03 20.02
N LYS A 8 21.89 -3.68 18.89
CA LYS A 8 20.84 -4.70 18.87
C LYS A 8 21.19 -5.91 19.73
N TYR A 9 22.45 -6.32 19.74
CA TYR A 9 22.93 -7.42 20.57
C TYR A 9 22.89 -7.05 22.05
N ASP A 10 23.27 -5.82 22.40
CA ASP A 10 23.19 -5.31 23.77
C ASP A 10 21.73 -5.24 24.25
N GLU A 11 20.82 -4.70 23.43
CA GLU A 11 19.38 -4.71 23.72
C GLU A 11 18.82 -6.13 23.83
N TYR A 12 19.25 -7.06 22.97
CA TYR A 12 18.86 -8.47 23.08
C TYR A 12 19.29 -9.06 24.43
N ARG A 13 20.53 -8.84 24.87
CA ARG A 13 21.03 -9.31 26.16
C ARG A 13 20.29 -8.66 27.33
N ARG A 14 19.99 -7.37 27.24
CA ARG A 14 19.21 -6.62 28.24
C ARG A 14 17.78 -7.16 28.38
N ILE A 15 17.14 -7.52 27.27
CA ILE A 15 15.81 -8.13 27.28
C ILE A 15 15.89 -9.56 27.84
N ALA A 16 16.85 -10.36 27.37
CA ALA A 16 17.01 -11.76 27.78
C ALA A 16 17.36 -11.90 29.28
N SER A 17 18.10 -10.94 29.85
CA SER A 17 18.41 -10.91 31.29
C SER A 17 17.27 -10.38 32.16
N GLY A 18 16.14 -9.99 31.57
CA GLY A 18 14.98 -9.48 32.30
C GLY A 18 15.10 -8.01 32.76
N GLN A 19 16.15 -7.29 32.33
CA GLN A 19 16.34 -5.89 32.68
C GLN A 19 15.35 -4.96 31.96
N ALA A 20 14.82 -5.38 30.80
CA ALA A 20 13.76 -4.66 30.08
C ALA A 20 12.39 -5.32 30.30
N ARG A 21 11.44 -4.55 30.86
CA ARG A 21 10.04 -5.01 31.06
C ARG A 21 9.12 -4.71 29.88
N ILE A 22 9.46 -3.70 29.07
CA ILE A 22 8.70 -3.27 27.90
C ILE A 22 9.66 -3.23 26.72
N VAL A 23 9.24 -3.81 25.60
CA VAL A 23 9.98 -3.79 24.35
C VAL A 23 9.12 -3.14 23.28
N VAL A 24 9.62 -2.07 22.68
CA VAL A 24 8.99 -1.35 21.57
C VAL A 24 9.88 -1.50 20.35
N GLY A 25 9.28 -1.85 19.22
CA GLY A 25 10.01 -1.91 17.96
C GLY A 25 9.11 -2.23 16.79
N ALA A 26 9.71 -2.25 15.60
CA ALA A 26 9.02 -2.60 14.37
C ALA A 26 8.72 -4.11 14.27
N ARG A 27 8.37 -4.60 13.08
CA ARG A 27 8.04 -6.00 12.76
C ARG A 27 8.85 -7.06 13.52
N SER A 28 10.18 -6.95 13.55
CA SER A 28 11.07 -7.98 14.15
C SER A 28 11.03 -8.04 15.67
N ALA A 29 10.54 -7.00 16.35
CA ALA A 29 10.44 -6.97 17.82
C ALA A 29 9.46 -8.04 18.36
N VAL A 30 8.58 -8.57 17.50
CA VAL A 30 7.72 -9.72 17.83
C VAL A 30 8.50 -10.97 18.21
N PHE A 31 9.82 -11.03 17.96
CA PHE A 31 10.71 -12.13 18.38
C PHE A 31 11.60 -11.78 19.59
N ALA A 32 11.39 -10.64 20.25
CA ALA A 32 12.16 -10.26 21.42
C ALA A 32 12.12 -11.37 22.50
N PRO A 33 13.25 -11.68 23.16
CA PRO A 33 13.40 -12.86 24.03
C PRO A 33 12.77 -12.69 25.41
N LEU A 34 11.58 -12.10 25.47
CA LEU A 34 10.76 -12.04 26.68
C LEU A 34 10.20 -13.43 26.98
N THR A 35 10.40 -13.89 28.22
CA THR A 35 9.97 -15.22 28.68
C THR A 35 8.61 -15.19 29.42
N ASN A 36 8.24 -14.06 30.01
CA ASN A 36 6.97 -13.87 30.73
C ASN A 36 6.18 -12.68 30.14
N ILE A 37 5.43 -12.93 29.06
CA ILE A 37 4.70 -11.87 28.35
C ILE A 37 3.25 -11.85 28.82
N GLY A 38 2.80 -10.73 29.40
CA GLY A 38 1.39 -10.54 29.76
C GLY A 38 0.54 -9.92 28.63
N LEU A 39 1.16 -9.11 27.76
CA LEU A 39 0.48 -8.35 26.71
C LEU A 39 1.38 -8.16 25.49
N ILE A 40 0.81 -8.32 24.30
CA ILE A 40 1.40 -7.93 23.03
C ILE A 40 0.44 -6.96 22.34
N VAL A 41 0.94 -5.80 21.92
CA VAL A 41 0.15 -4.79 21.19
C VAL A 41 0.77 -4.59 19.82
N LEU A 42 -0.04 -4.71 18.77
CA LEU A 42 0.33 -4.24 17.43
C LEU A 42 -0.51 -3.01 17.16
N ASP A 43 0.14 -1.85 17.17
CA ASP A 43 -0.47 -0.60 16.76
C ASP A 43 -0.43 -0.47 15.22
N GLU A 44 -1.41 0.23 14.66
CA GLU A 44 -1.63 0.36 13.22
C GLU A 44 -1.60 -1.01 12.50
N GLU A 45 -2.38 -2.00 12.96
CA GLU A 45 -2.22 -3.41 12.51
C GLU A 45 -2.30 -3.66 10.99
N HIS A 46 -2.89 -2.74 10.23
CA HIS A 46 -3.18 -2.79 8.81
C HIS A 46 -1.96 -2.44 7.98
N VAL A 47 -0.87 -2.00 8.61
CA VAL A 47 0.34 -1.65 7.86
C VAL A 47 1.00 -2.88 7.28
N GLU A 48 1.26 -2.81 5.97
CA GLU A 48 1.91 -3.87 5.20
C GLU A 48 3.29 -4.27 5.72
N THR A 49 3.97 -3.34 6.42
CA THR A 49 5.30 -3.55 6.98
C THR A 49 5.35 -4.66 8.03
N TYR A 50 4.20 -5.10 8.56
CA TYR A 50 4.13 -6.27 9.43
C TYR A 50 4.30 -7.61 8.70
N LYS A 51 4.12 -7.65 7.37
CA LYS A 51 4.49 -8.80 6.53
C LYS A 51 5.95 -8.69 6.11
N GLN A 52 6.75 -9.71 6.38
CA GLN A 52 8.11 -9.82 5.87
C GLN A 52 8.07 -10.09 4.36
N ASP A 53 8.82 -9.29 3.62
CA ASP A 53 8.97 -9.25 2.16
C ASP A 53 10.10 -10.13 1.62
N THR A 54 10.90 -10.72 2.52
CA THR A 54 11.96 -11.69 2.22
C THR A 54 11.77 -12.97 3.05
N MET A 55 12.42 -14.07 2.65
CA MET A 55 12.39 -15.28 3.46
C MET A 55 13.05 -15.05 4.83
N PRO A 56 12.44 -15.52 5.93
CA PRO A 56 11.14 -16.20 6.01
C PRO A 56 9.95 -15.22 5.93
N PHE A 57 8.95 -15.47 5.07
CA PHE A 57 7.80 -14.58 4.80
C PHE A 57 6.74 -14.56 5.93
N TYR A 58 7.13 -14.35 7.20
CA TYR A 58 6.19 -14.31 8.32
C TYR A 58 5.39 -13.00 8.35
N HIS A 59 4.19 -13.05 8.95
CA HIS A 59 3.44 -11.86 9.33
C HIS A 59 3.52 -11.69 10.85
N ALA A 60 3.91 -10.50 11.34
CA ALA A 60 4.08 -10.25 12.77
C ALA A 60 2.80 -10.51 13.58
N ARG A 61 1.63 -10.14 13.06
CA ARG A 61 0.31 -10.51 13.61
C ARG A 61 0.19 -11.98 13.96
N ASP A 62 0.54 -12.88 13.03
CA ASP A 62 0.35 -14.31 13.23
C ASP A 62 1.34 -14.86 14.26
N VAL A 63 2.58 -14.34 14.25
CA VAL A 63 3.57 -14.64 15.30
C VAL A 63 3.09 -14.15 16.66
N ALA A 64 2.53 -12.94 16.74
CA ALA A 64 2.01 -12.38 17.98
C ALA A 64 0.85 -13.21 18.55
N ILE A 65 -0.07 -13.69 17.69
CA ILE A 65 -1.15 -14.60 18.10
C ILE A 65 -0.58 -15.91 18.67
N ARG A 66 0.39 -16.51 17.97
CA ARG A 66 1.04 -17.76 18.41
C ARG A 66 1.78 -17.57 19.73
N ARG A 67 2.55 -16.49 19.88
CA ARG A 67 3.25 -16.15 21.12
C ARG A 67 2.29 -15.83 22.25
N GLY A 68 1.22 -15.09 21.98
CA GLY A 68 0.18 -14.80 22.98
C GLY A 68 -0.45 -16.08 23.51
N LYS A 69 -0.77 -17.05 22.63
CA LYS A 69 -1.23 -18.37 23.07
C LYS A 69 -0.18 -19.12 23.89
N TYR A 70 1.08 -19.12 23.47
CA TYR A 70 2.17 -19.82 24.17
C TYR A 70 2.43 -19.26 25.57
N HIS A 71 2.48 -17.93 25.73
CA HIS A 71 2.72 -17.25 27.01
C HIS A 71 1.43 -16.97 27.81
N GLN A 72 0.26 -17.39 27.32
CA GLN A 72 -1.05 -17.03 27.88
C GLN A 72 -1.27 -15.51 27.99
N ALA A 73 -0.66 -14.75 27.08
CA ALA A 73 -0.74 -13.30 27.00
C ALA A 73 -2.00 -12.84 26.24
N LYS A 74 -2.45 -11.61 26.51
CA LYS A 74 -3.41 -10.93 25.64
C LYS A 74 -2.70 -10.37 24.41
N VAL A 75 -3.39 -10.37 23.28
CA VAL A 75 -2.92 -9.74 22.04
C VAL A 75 -3.94 -8.69 21.62
N ILE A 76 -3.50 -7.46 21.45
CA ILE A 76 -4.34 -6.33 21.02
C ILE A 76 -3.88 -5.87 19.66
N PHE A 77 -4.85 -5.69 18.76
CA PHE A 77 -4.66 -5.07 17.46
C PHE A 77 -5.33 -3.69 17.49
N GLY A 78 -4.53 -2.64 17.44
CA GLY A 78 -4.98 -1.25 17.41
C GLY A 78 -5.02 -0.75 15.97
N SER A 79 -6.14 -0.14 15.56
CA SER A 79 -6.25 0.52 14.26
C SER A 79 -7.49 1.39 14.15
N ALA A 80 -7.35 2.54 13.48
CA ALA A 80 -8.48 3.35 13.02
C ALA A 80 -9.13 2.79 11.74
N THR A 81 -8.38 2.03 10.95
CA THR A 81 -8.81 1.46 9.66
C THR A 81 -8.36 -0.01 9.56
N PRO A 82 -8.95 -0.90 10.39
CA PRO A 82 -8.44 -2.26 10.52
C PRO A 82 -8.39 -2.98 9.18
N SER A 83 -7.42 -3.89 9.00
CA SER A 83 -7.35 -4.73 7.81
C SER A 83 -8.66 -5.51 7.66
N LEU A 84 -9.11 -5.72 6.43
CA LEU A 84 -10.37 -6.44 6.22
C LEU A 84 -10.34 -7.85 6.80
N GLU A 85 -9.18 -8.50 6.82
CA GLU A 85 -8.98 -9.78 7.49
C GLU A 85 -9.20 -9.69 9.00
N THR A 86 -8.60 -8.69 9.66
CA THR A 86 -8.79 -8.45 11.10
C THR A 86 -10.26 -8.18 11.42
N ARG A 87 -10.90 -7.27 10.67
CA ARG A 87 -12.31 -6.90 10.87
C ARG A 87 -13.28 -8.04 10.56
N ALA A 88 -12.97 -8.89 9.58
CA ALA A 88 -13.78 -10.07 9.26
C ALA A 88 -13.69 -11.15 10.35
N ARG A 89 -12.51 -11.35 10.96
CA ARG A 89 -12.35 -12.26 12.11
C ARG A 89 -13.08 -11.73 13.34
N ALA A 90 -13.04 -10.42 13.56
CA ALA A 90 -13.86 -9.76 14.57
C ALA A 90 -15.37 -9.92 14.31
N LEU A 91 -15.81 -9.76 13.05
CA LEU A 91 -17.21 -9.97 12.66
C LEU A 91 -17.69 -11.40 12.93
N LYS A 92 -16.82 -12.39 12.70
CA LYS A 92 -17.10 -13.81 12.97
C LYS A 92 -17.01 -14.19 14.46
N GLY A 93 -16.67 -13.26 15.36
CA GLY A 93 -16.46 -13.54 16.78
C GLY A 93 -15.16 -14.30 17.11
N VAL A 94 -14.27 -14.47 16.12
CA VAL A 94 -12.94 -15.07 16.35
C VAL A 94 -12.06 -14.11 17.14
N TYR A 95 -12.18 -12.80 16.87
CA TYR A 95 -11.57 -11.73 17.66
C TYR A 95 -12.64 -10.95 18.41
N HIS A 96 -12.32 -10.47 19.61
CA HIS A 96 -13.19 -9.54 20.31
C HIS A 96 -13.03 -8.12 19.74
N HIS A 97 -14.14 -7.46 19.43
CA HIS A 97 -14.14 -6.13 18.81
C HIS A 97 -14.47 -5.04 19.84
N LEU A 98 -13.47 -4.26 20.22
CA LEU A 98 -13.62 -3.10 21.09
C LEU A 98 -13.63 -1.83 20.23
N ARG A 99 -14.66 -0.98 20.39
CA ARG A 99 -14.82 0.24 19.59
C ARG A 99 -14.69 1.47 20.48
N LEU A 100 -13.93 2.45 20.01
CA LEU A 100 -13.85 3.80 20.58
C LEU A 100 -14.49 4.77 19.56
N PRO A 101 -15.81 5.01 19.63
CA PRO A 101 -16.53 5.73 18.57
C PRO A 101 -16.31 7.24 18.58
N LYS A 102 -15.80 7.79 19.67
CA LYS A 102 -15.55 9.23 19.82
C LYS A 102 -14.08 9.54 19.59
N ARG A 103 -13.79 10.62 18.87
CA ARG A 103 -12.43 11.16 18.73
C ARG A 103 -11.97 11.77 20.05
N ILE A 104 -10.67 11.76 20.26
CA ILE A 104 -10.03 12.55 21.33
C ILE A 104 -10.42 14.02 21.13
N ASN A 105 -10.90 14.65 22.21
CA ASN A 105 -11.40 16.04 22.25
C ASN A 105 -12.73 16.33 21.50
N GLU A 106 -13.45 15.30 21.04
CA GLU A 106 -14.75 15.44 20.34
C GLU A 106 -14.73 16.41 19.14
N GLN A 107 -13.56 16.59 18.51
CA GLN A 107 -13.40 17.49 17.37
C GLN A 107 -13.98 16.91 16.08
N ASP A 108 -14.68 17.76 15.32
CA ASP A 108 -15.20 17.44 14.00
C ASP A 108 -14.09 17.07 13.01
N LEU A 109 -14.47 16.33 11.97
CA LEU A 109 -13.58 16.09 10.84
C LEU A 109 -13.23 17.41 10.15
N PRO A 110 -12.01 17.52 9.58
CA PRO A 110 -11.64 18.68 8.80
C PRO A 110 -12.59 18.86 7.62
N ARG A 111 -12.71 20.11 7.15
CA ARG A 111 -13.47 20.42 5.93
C ARG A 111 -12.79 19.69 4.77
N THR A 112 -13.47 18.69 4.22
CA THR A 112 -12.91 17.83 3.18
C THR A 112 -13.58 18.10 1.84
N ALA A 113 -12.78 18.34 0.79
CA ALA A 113 -13.26 18.52 -0.57
C ALA A 113 -12.61 17.49 -1.51
N ILE A 114 -13.43 16.83 -2.33
CA ILE A 114 -12.96 15.97 -3.42
C ILE A 114 -13.01 16.80 -4.70
N ILE A 115 -11.86 16.94 -5.35
CA ILE A 115 -11.69 17.72 -6.57
C ILE A 115 -11.51 16.76 -7.74
N ASP A 116 -12.45 16.85 -8.68
CA ASP A 116 -12.34 16.14 -9.95
C ASP A 116 -11.31 16.83 -10.85
N MET A 117 -10.18 16.17 -11.07
CA MET A 117 -9.09 16.66 -11.91
C MET A 117 -9.38 16.54 -13.42
N LEU A 118 -10.51 15.95 -13.80
CA LEU A 118 -10.95 15.81 -15.19
C LEU A 118 -11.76 17.01 -15.64
N ASP A 119 -12.42 17.67 -14.71
CA ASP A 119 -13.05 18.95 -14.96
C ASP A 119 -11.97 20.00 -15.22
N SER A 120 -11.87 20.44 -16.47
CA SER A 120 -10.90 21.43 -16.89
C SER A 120 -11.06 22.77 -16.14
N ARG A 121 -12.25 23.04 -15.58
CA ARG A 121 -12.53 24.21 -14.74
C ARG A 121 -11.81 24.15 -13.40
N ASN A 122 -11.40 22.96 -12.94
CA ASN A 122 -10.61 22.80 -11.71
C ASN A 122 -9.11 22.95 -11.96
N SER A 123 -8.67 22.90 -13.22
CA SER A 123 -7.26 23.03 -13.61
C SER A 123 -6.98 24.41 -14.19
N SER A 124 -5.70 24.75 -14.35
CA SER A 124 -5.29 26.00 -14.98
C SER A 124 -4.14 25.78 -15.95
N ARG A 125 -3.87 26.75 -16.83
CA ARG A 125 -2.64 26.73 -17.64
C ARG A 125 -1.38 26.89 -16.78
N GLU A 126 -1.52 27.51 -15.62
CA GLU A 126 -0.42 27.73 -14.69
C GLU A 126 0.00 26.43 -14.02
N SER A 127 -0.92 25.51 -13.70
CA SER A 127 -0.62 24.21 -13.11
C SER A 127 -1.62 23.16 -13.56
N SER A 128 -1.10 22.04 -14.05
CA SER A 128 -1.87 20.83 -14.34
C SER A 128 -1.85 19.81 -13.19
N LEU A 129 -1.01 20.03 -12.16
CA LEU A 129 -0.89 19.13 -11.02
C LEU A 129 -1.71 19.60 -9.82
N PHE A 130 -1.79 20.92 -9.59
CA PHE A 130 -2.58 21.48 -8.50
C PHE A 130 -3.82 22.17 -9.06
N SER A 131 -4.98 21.71 -8.59
CA SER A 131 -6.26 22.34 -8.85
C SER A 131 -6.29 23.78 -8.34
N LEU A 132 -7.16 24.59 -8.93
CA LEU A 132 -7.40 25.96 -8.48
C LEU A 132 -7.75 26.02 -7.00
N GLN A 133 -8.59 25.10 -6.52
CA GLN A 133 -8.97 25.05 -5.10
C GLN A 133 -7.80 24.67 -4.20
N LEU A 134 -6.99 23.66 -4.56
CA LEU A 134 -5.80 23.33 -3.77
C LEU A 134 -4.85 24.53 -3.69
N ARG A 135 -4.60 25.21 -4.81
CA ARG A 135 -3.71 26.37 -4.83
C ARG A 135 -4.22 27.52 -3.96
N ALA A 136 -5.52 27.82 -4.03
CA ALA A 136 -6.13 28.85 -3.20
C ALA A 136 -6.00 28.53 -1.70
N GLU A 137 -6.25 27.28 -1.30
CA GLU A 137 -6.09 26.83 0.09
C GLU A 137 -4.62 26.85 0.52
N MET A 138 -3.68 26.49 -0.37
CA MET A 138 -2.25 26.57 -0.10
C MET A 138 -1.81 28.02 0.13
N THR A 139 -2.20 28.96 -0.75
CA THR A 139 -1.92 30.40 -0.58
C THR A 139 -2.47 30.89 0.77
N ALA A 140 -3.74 30.64 1.05
CA ALA A 140 -4.37 31.10 2.29
C ALA A 140 -3.70 30.50 3.54
N THR A 141 -3.21 29.26 3.46
CA THR A 141 -2.50 28.59 4.57
C THR A 141 -1.13 29.21 4.81
N LEU A 142 -0.37 29.45 3.75
CA LEU A 142 0.93 30.12 3.84
C LEU A 142 0.80 31.57 4.34
N ASP A 143 -0.22 32.30 3.90
CA ASP A 143 -0.49 33.68 4.35
C ASP A 143 -0.78 33.77 5.86
N ARG A 144 -1.34 32.70 6.45
CA ARG A 144 -1.55 32.59 7.90
C ARG A 144 -0.31 32.12 8.68
N GLY A 145 0.81 31.85 7.99
CA GLY A 145 2.01 31.26 8.60
C GLY A 145 1.76 29.85 9.13
N GLU A 146 0.89 29.09 8.46
CA GLU A 146 0.56 27.71 8.79
C GLU A 146 1.23 26.73 7.81
N GLN A 147 1.24 25.46 8.17
CA GLN A 147 1.97 24.43 7.45
C GLN A 147 1.06 23.53 6.60
N ILE A 148 1.61 23.09 5.47
CA ILE A 148 0.93 22.27 4.47
C ILE A 148 1.62 20.90 4.38
N VAL A 149 0.82 19.84 4.30
CA VAL A 149 1.31 18.51 3.93
C VAL A 149 0.72 18.11 2.58
N LEU A 150 1.57 17.80 1.61
CA LEU A 150 1.16 17.22 0.33
C LEU A 150 1.54 15.74 0.27
N LEU A 151 0.54 14.88 0.08
CA LEU A 151 0.69 13.43 0.04
C LEU A 151 0.50 12.89 -1.37
N ILE A 152 1.33 11.90 -1.69
CA ILE A 152 1.11 10.98 -2.80
C ILE A 152 1.05 9.54 -2.34
N ASN A 153 0.25 8.73 -3.02
CA ASN A 153 -0.02 7.36 -2.62
C ASN A 153 1.23 6.46 -2.67
N ARG A 154 2.12 6.65 -3.66
CA ARG A 154 3.41 5.93 -3.73
C ARG A 154 4.35 6.58 -4.74
N ARG A 155 5.63 6.20 -4.66
CA ARG A 155 6.69 6.57 -5.61
C ARG A 155 6.55 5.81 -6.94
N GLY A 156 6.93 6.47 -8.03
CA GLY A 156 7.53 5.82 -9.21
C GLY A 156 6.66 4.79 -9.92
N TYR A 157 5.43 5.14 -10.27
CA TYR A 157 4.59 4.26 -11.09
C TYR A 157 5.01 4.28 -12.55
N ALA A 158 4.93 3.13 -13.20
CA ALA A 158 4.93 3.10 -14.64
C ALA A 158 3.59 3.70 -15.10
N PRO A 159 3.62 4.60 -16.09
CA PRO A 159 2.47 5.41 -16.41
C PRO A 159 1.30 4.54 -16.87
N SER A 160 0.15 4.60 -16.22
CA SER A 160 -1.10 4.07 -16.80
C SER A 160 -1.64 5.08 -17.82
N LEU A 161 -2.30 4.59 -18.85
CA LEU A 161 -2.92 5.43 -19.86
C LEU A 161 -4.41 5.61 -19.57
N SER A 162 -4.89 6.86 -19.59
CA SER A 162 -6.31 7.17 -19.53
C SER A 162 -6.70 8.22 -20.57
N CYS A 163 -7.94 8.16 -21.05
CA CYS A 163 -8.48 9.20 -21.93
C CYS A 163 -8.72 10.49 -21.14
N ARG A 164 -8.21 11.61 -21.65
CA ARG A 164 -8.39 12.94 -21.06
C ARG A 164 -9.85 13.40 -21.02
N GLN A 165 -10.65 12.97 -21.99
CA GLN A 165 -12.00 13.50 -22.20
C GLN A 165 -13.10 12.69 -21.50
N CYS A 166 -13.04 11.35 -21.57
CA CYS A 166 -14.10 10.49 -21.00
C CYS A 166 -13.61 9.53 -19.91
N GLN A 167 -12.36 9.67 -19.46
CA GLN A 167 -11.78 8.92 -18.34
C GLN A 167 -11.67 7.40 -18.58
N HIS A 168 -11.83 6.95 -19.83
CA HIS A 168 -11.63 5.54 -20.14
C HIS A 168 -10.20 5.16 -19.76
N VAL A 169 -10.08 4.30 -18.75
CA VAL A 169 -8.83 3.64 -18.37
C VAL A 169 -8.71 2.40 -19.23
N PHE A 170 -7.57 2.27 -19.91
CA PHE A 170 -7.29 1.07 -20.69
C PHE A 170 -7.03 -0.08 -19.72
N LYS A 171 -7.94 -1.05 -19.71
CA LYS A 171 -7.91 -2.18 -18.80
C LYS A 171 -7.65 -3.48 -19.54
N CYS A 172 -6.99 -4.41 -18.85
CA CYS A 172 -6.82 -5.76 -19.36
C CYS A 172 -8.17 -6.50 -19.40
N PRO A 173 -8.59 -7.08 -20.54
CA PRO A 173 -9.84 -7.83 -20.63
C PRO A 173 -9.82 -9.12 -19.80
N ASN A 174 -8.63 -9.66 -19.50
CA ASN A 174 -8.47 -10.91 -18.75
C ASN A 174 -8.44 -10.70 -17.23
N CYS A 175 -8.15 -9.48 -16.76
CA CYS A 175 -7.82 -9.22 -15.36
C CYS A 175 -8.55 -8.01 -14.76
N ASP A 176 -9.22 -7.20 -15.58
CA ASP A 176 -9.92 -5.96 -15.21
C ASP A 176 -9.04 -4.93 -14.44
N ILE A 177 -7.72 -4.98 -14.68
CA ILE A 177 -6.72 -4.04 -14.12
C ILE A 177 -6.23 -3.07 -15.18
N ALA A 178 -5.75 -1.90 -14.78
CA ALA A 178 -5.19 -0.90 -15.70
C ALA A 178 -3.93 -1.40 -16.41
N LEU A 179 -3.83 -1.14 -17.72
CA LEU A 179 -2.65 -1.43 -18.53
C LEU A 179 -1.57 -0.36 -18.31
N THR A 180 -0.33 -0.81 -18.32
CA THR A 180 0.85 0.05 -18.16
C THR A 180 1.39 0.45 -19.52
N TYR A 181 1.67 1.73 -19.73
CA TYR A 181 2.29 2.24 -20.94
C TYR A 181 3.82 2.08 -20.88
N HIS A 182 4.36 1.34 -21.86
CA HIS A 182 5.80 1.16 -22.06
C HIS A 182 6.29 2.07 -23.17
N HIS A 183 7.07 3.10 -22.82
CA HIS A 183 7.54 4.09 -23.77
C HIS A 183 8.45 3.52 -24.86
N HIS A 184 9.35 2.60 -24.49
CA HIS A 184 10.33 2.02 -25.40
C HIS A 184 9.66 1.23 -26.54
N ASP A 185 8.59 0.50 -26.21
CA ASP A 185 7.93 -0.41 -27.15
C ASP A 185 6.64 0.20 -27.73
N HIS A 186 6.24 1.40 -27.29
CA HIS A 186 5.02 2.08 -27.68
C HIS A 186 3.74 1.21 -27.53
N MET A 187 3.64 0.47 -26.43
CA MET A 187 2.51 -0.44 -26.17
C MET A 187 1.97 -0.30 -24.74
N LEU A 188 0.71 -0.67 -24.59
CA LEU A 188 0.04 -0.95 -23.32
C LEU A 188 0.25 -2.42 -22.97
N LYS A 189 0.70 -2.69 -21.74
CA LYS A 189 1.00 -4.04 -21.28
C LYS A 189 0.27 -4.36 -19.98
N CYS A 190 -0.41 -5.49 -19.97
CA CYS A 190 -0.89 -6.15 -18.77
C CYS A 190 0.24 -6.98 -18.19
N HIS A 191 0.63 -6.56 -17.01
CA HIS A 191 1.69 -7.17 -16.24
C HIS A 191 1.24 -8.33 -15.34
N HIS A 192 -0.05 -8.68 -15.37
CA HIS A 192 -0.59 -9.79 -14.61
C HIS A 192 -0.73 -11.05 -15.47
N CYS A 193 -1.21 -10.91 -16.70
CA CYS A 193 -1.42 -12.05 -17.61
C CYS A 193 -0.59 -11.97 -18.90
N GLY A 194 0.21 -10.93 -19.08
CA GLY A 194 0.99 -10.72 -20.31
C GLY A 194 0.19 -10.21 -21.51
N TYR A 195 -1.07 -9.80 -21.33
CA TYR A 195 -1.87 -9.19 -22.42
C TYR A 195 -1.18 -7.92 -22.94
N LEU A 196 -1.14 -7.75 -24.25
CA LEU A 196 -0.52 -6.61 -24.93
C LEU A 196 -1.58 -5.92 -25.79
N GLU A 197 -1.57 -4.59 -25.78
CA GLU A 197 -2.40 -3.75 -26.63
C GLU A 197 -1.52 -2.64 -27.22
N ALA A 198 -1.70 -2.32 -28.49
CA ALA A 198 -0.98 -1.20 -29.10
C ALA A 198 -1.37 0.12 -28.43
N TYR A 199 -0.51 1.13 -28.49
CA TYR A 199 -0.92 2.46 -28.06
C TYR A 199 -2.09 2.96 -28.92
N PRO A 200 -3.22 3.36 -28.32
CA PRO A 200 -4.43 3.75 -29.05
C PRO A 200 -4.23 5.10 -29.75
N THR A 201 -4.79 5.25 -30.95
CA THR A 201 -4.82 6.54 -31.67
C THR A 201 -6.01 7.40 -31.25
N SER A 202 -7.10 6.77 -30.81
CA SER A 202 -8.31 7.43 -30.30
C SER A 202 -8.93 6.62 -29.16
N CYS A 203 -9.65 7.31 -28.28
CA CYS A 203 -10.32 6.66 -27.17
C CYS A 203 -11.47 5.77 -27.66
N PRO A 204 -11.56 4.49 -27.26
CA PRO A 204 -12.63 3.60 -27.72
C PRO A 204 -14.03 4.00 -27.21
N LYS A 205 -14.11 4.90 -26.22
CA LYS A 205 -15.36 5.33 -25.60
C LYS A 205 -15.86 6.70 -26.08
N CYS A 206 -14.98 7.59 -26.52
CA CYS A 206 -15.35 8.95 -26.92
C CYS A 206 -14.59 9.51 -28.13
N GLU A 207 -13.78 8.67 -28.77
CA GLU A 207 -12.98 8.97 -29.97
C GLU A 207 -11.93 10.08 -29.80
N SER A 208 -11.79 10.65 -28.59
CA SER A 208 -10.79 11.67 -28.30
C SER A 208 -9.36 11.15 -28.53
N PRO A 209 -8.49 11.89 -29.24
CA PRO A 209 -7.09 11.52 -29.44
C PRO A 209 -6.19 11.90 -28.25
N TYR A 210 -6.76 12.53 -27.22
CA TYR A 210 -6.00 13.06 -26.10
C TYR A 210 -5.96 12.08 -24.94
N PHE A 211 -4.75 11.58 -24.64
CA PHE A 211 -4.48 10.70 -23.51
C PHE A 211 -3.59 11.36 -22.48
N ILE A 212 -3.78 10.99 -21.21
CA ILE A 212 -2.92 11.39 -20.10
C ILE A 212 -2.18 10.15 -19.60
N ARG A 213 -0.88 10.32 -19.37
CA ARG A 213 -0.03 9.36 -18.67
C ARG A 213 -0.10 9.68 -17.18
N GLN A 214 -0.77 8.82 -16.41
CA GLN A 214 -0.89 9.00 -14.96
C GLN A 214 0.27 8.31 -14.24
N GLY A 215 0.95 9.04 -13.35
CA GLY A 215 2.09 8.52 -12.59
C GLY A 215 3.30 9.46 -12.59
N PHE A 216 3.25 10.53 -11.80
CA PHE A 216 4.42 11.36 -11.51
C PHE A 216 4.88 11.15 -10.07
N GLY A 217 6.21 11.20 -9.86
CA GLY A 217 6.82 11.04 -8.54
C GLY A 217 6.73 12.30 -7.67
N THR A 218 7.24 12.19 -6.44
CA THR A 218 7.37 13.29 -5.48
C THR A 218 8.16 14.47 -6.06
N GLU A 219 9.10 14.20 -6.96
CA GLU A 219 10.00 15.19 -7.57
C GLU A 219 9.21 16.26 -8.33
N LYS A 220 8.27 15.85 -9.19
CA LYS A 220 7.46 16.80 -9.97
C LYS A 220 6.58 17.69 -9.09
N ILE A 221 6.12 17.17 -7.96
CA ILE A 221 5.31 17.94 -7.00
C ILE A 221 6.17 18.97 -6.29
N VAL A 222 7.41 18.61 -5.93
CA VAL A 222 8.38 19.55 -5.34
C VAL A 222 8.72 20.65 -6.33
N GLU A 223 9.04 20.31 -7.58
CA GLU A 223 9.32 21.29 -8.64
C GLU A 223 8.14 22.24 -8.85
N GLU A 224 6.92 21.71 -8.92
CA GLU A 224 5.72 22.50 -9.14
C GLU A 224 5.38 23.39 -7.94
N ALA A 225 5.51 22.87 -6.72
CA ALA A 225 5.30 23.65 -5.50
C ALA A 225 6.35 24.77 -5.36
N ALA A 226 7.62 24.50 -5.63
CA ALA A 226 8.67 25.51 -5.60
C ALA A 226 8.46 26.60 -6.66
N ARG A 227 7.95 26.23 -7.83
CA ARG A 227 7.64 27.20 -8.90
C ARG A 227 6.46 28.10 -8.55
N LEU A 228 5.40 27.55 -7.94
CA LEU A 228 4.20 28.30 -7.56
C LEU A 228 4.38 29.12 -6.28
N PHE A 229 5.22 28.64 -5.35
CA PHE A 229 5.45 29.26 -4.04
C PHE A 229 6.96 29.41 -3.80
N PRO A 230 7.65 30.32 -4.53
CA PRO A 230 9.11 30.43 -4.51
C PRO A 230 9.69 30.89 -3.16
N THR A 231 8.86 31.49 -2.30
CA THR A 231 9.25 31.92 -0.95
C THR A 231 9.03 30.85 0.11
N ALA A 232 8.27 29.79 -0.19
CA ALA A 232 7.96 28.73 0.76
C ALA A 232 9.16 27.78 0.94
N ARG A 233 9.43 27.40 2.20
CA ARG A 233 10.44 26.42 2.57
C ARG A 233 9.85 25.02 2.42
N ILE A 234 10.38 24.25 1.48
CA ILE A 234 9.82 22.94 1.11
C ILE A 234 10.74 21.82 1.61
N LEU A 235 10.18 20.86 2.35
CA LEU A 235 10.82 19.60 2.69
C LEU A 235 10.23 18.45 1.89
N LYS A 236 11.11 17.55 1.44
CA LYS A 236 10.72 16.28 0.80
C LYS A 236 11.03 15.11 1.73
N LEU A 237 10.06 14.25 1.99
CA LEU A 237 10.25 13.01 2.72
C LEU A 237 9.74 11.82 1.88
N ASP A 238 10.66 11.05 1.32
CA ASP A 238 10.37 9.82 0.60
C ASP A 238 11.15 8.63 1.19
N SER A 239 10.80 7.42 0.76
CA SER A 239 11.40 6.18 1.27
C SER A 239 12.85 5.94 0.79
N ASP A 240 13.39 6.77 -0.10
CA ASP A 240 14.74 6.63 -0.66
C ASP A 240 15.72 7.65 -0.06
N SER A 241 15.27 8.87 0.24
CA SER A 241 16.03 9.87 1.01
C SER A 241 16.26 9.43 2.46
N SER A 242 15.49 8.44 2.93
CA SER A 242 15.63 7.79 4.24
C SER A 242 16.75 6.75 4.36
N LYS A 243 17.49 6.44 3.30
CA LYS A 243 18.60 5.47 3.36
C LYS A 243 19.80 5.99 4.15
N VAL A 244 19.87 7.31 4.41
CA VAL A 244 20.87 7.93 5.28
C VAL A 244 20.33 7.94 6.72
N ARG A 245 21.13 7.41 7.67
CA ARG A 245 20.80 7.40 9.10
C ARG A 245 20.46 8.82 9.58
N HIS A 246 19.44 8.95 10.44
CA HIS A 246 18.94 10.21 11.03
C HIS A 246 18.17 11.17 10.13
N THR A 247 18.04 10.95 8.81
CA THR A 247 17.38 11.92 7.92
C THR A 247 15.87 12.03 8.17
N ILE A 248 15.14 10.92 8.39
CA ILE A 248 13.69 10.97 8.60
C ILE A 248 13.35 11.75 9.87
N SER A 249 13.91 11.32 11.01
CA SER A 249 13.67 11.92 12.32
C SER A 249 14.07 13.40 12.32
N LYS A 250 15.16 13.75 11.62
CA LYS A 250 15.57 15.14 11.41
C LYS A 250 14.54 15.92 10.61
N THR A 251 14.15 15.48 9.41
CA THR A 251 13.18 16.18 8.55
C THR A 251 11.84 16.39 9.26
N LEU A 252 11.35 15.37 9.96
CA LEU A 252 10.10 15.47 10.73
C LEU A 252 10.22 16.45 11.90
N LYS A 253 11.38 16.48 12.57
CA LYS A 253 11.68 17.46 13.60
C LYS A 253 11.76 18.88 13.03
N GLN A 254 12.44 19.09 11.91
CA GLN A 254 12.51 20.39 11.24
C GLN A 254 11.11 20.91 10.87
N PHE A 255 10.24 20.03 10.38
CA PHE A 255 8.86 20.40 10.12
C PHE A 255 8.10 20.71 11.41
N ALA A 256 8.23 19.90 12.46
CA ALA A 256 7.61 20.17 13.77
C ALA A 256 8.10 21.48 14.42
N ASP A 257 9.37 21.82 14.23
CA ASP A 257 10.03 23.04 14.73
C ASP A 257 9.74 24.26 13.83
N HIS A 258 8.85 24.13 12.84
CA HIS A 258 8.43 25.17 11.90
C HIS A 258 9.57 25.76 11.04
N GLU A 259 10.61 24.96 10.77
CA GLU A 259 11.68 25.32 9.84
C GLU A 259 11.27 25.19 8.36
N ALA A 260 10.09 24.64 8.09
CA ALA A 260 9.54 24.49 6.75
C ALA A 260 8.02 24.72 6.71
N ASP A 261 7.53 25.17 5.57
CA ASP A 261 6.13 25.56 5.36
C ASP A 261 5.35 24.44 4.65
N ILE A 262 6.03 23.67 3.77
CA ILE A 262 5.41 22.58 3.00
C ILE A 262 6.22 21.29 3.18
N LEU A 263 5.55 20.21 3.60
CA LEU A 263 6.11 18.86 3.62
C LEU A 263 5.48 17.99 2.54
N ILE A 264 6.29 17.53 1.60
CA ILE A 264 5.86 16.71 0.46
C ILE A 264 6.38 15.29 0.63
N GLY A 265 5.51 14.29 0.50
CA GLY A 265 5.97 12.90 0.54
C GLY A 265 4.88 11.86 0.39
N THR A 266 5.22 10.64 0.79
CA THR A 266 4.35 9.46 0.66
C THR A 266 3.64 9.13 1.97
N GLN A 267 3.01 7.96 2.02
CA GLN A 267 2.27 7.44 3.18
C GLN A 267 3.03 7.49 4.53
N MET A 268 4.36 7.61 4.53
CA MET A 268 5.14 7.71 5.76
C MET A 268 4.82 8.97 6.58
N ILE A 269 4.48 10.09 5.92
CA ILE A 269 4.14 11.34 6.63
C ILE A 269 2.82 11.21 7.40
N ALA A 270 1.90 10.39 6.90
CA ALA A 270 0.55 10.26 7.44
C ALA A 270 0.48 9.47 8.76
N LYS A 271 1.58 8.85 9.23
CA LYS A 271 1.60 7.94 10.38
C LYS A 271 2.31 8.54 11.59
N GLY A 272 1.72 8.43 12.78
CA GLY A 272 2.42 8.59 14.06
C GLY A 272 2.97 9.98 14.42
N HIS A 273 2.82 10.99 13.56
CA HIS A 273 3.31 12.36 13.81
C HIS A 273 2.16 13.34 14.00
N ASP A 274 2.36 14.31 14.89
CA ASP A 274 1.43 15.38 15.20
C ASP A 274 2.11 16.73 14.94
N PHE A 275 1.53 17.54 14.06
CA PHE A 275 2.07 18.83 13.65
C PHE A 275 1.05 19.91 13.99
N PRO A 276 1.25 20.69 15.07
CA PRO A 276 0.24 21.63 15.56
C PRO A 276 -0.15 22.73 14.57
N LEU A 277 0.78 23.15 13.70
CA LEU A 277 0.54 24.18 12.69
C LEU A 277 0.07 23.61 11.35
N MET A 278 -0.11 22.28 11.25
CA MET A 278 -0.59 21.66 10.02
C MET A 278 -2.12 21.76 9.92
N THR A 279 -2.56 22.70 9.08
CA THR A 279 -3.98 22.99 8.87
C THR A 279 -4.47 22.61 7.47
N LEU A 280 -3.57 22.33 6.52
CA LEU A 280 -3.92 21.85 5.18
C LEU A 280 -3.24 20.53 4.86
N VAL A 281 -4.03 19.54 4.44
CA VAL A 281 -3.55 18.32 3.78
C VAL A 281 -4.06 18.25 2.34
N GLY A 282 -3.15 18.10 1.39
CA GLY A 282 -3.46 17.93 -0.02
C GLY A 282 -3.08 16.55 -0.52
N LEU A 283 -4.04 15.76 -1.03
CA LEU A 283 -3.76 14.52 -1.74
C LEU A 283 -3.78 14.82 -3.24
N VAL A 284 -2.63 14.83 -3.89
CA VAL A 284 -2.49 15.33 -5.27
C VAL A 284 -2.92 14.30 -6.33
N LEU A 285 -2.83 13.01 -6.00
CA LEU A 285 -3.23 11.88 -6.83
C LEU A 285 -3.81 10.76 -5.96
N ALA A 286 -5.02 10.95 -5.43
CA ALA A 286 -5.59 10.00 -4.50
C ALA A 286 -5.86 8.62 -5.14
N ASP A 287 -6.27 8.60 -6.41
CA ASP A 287 -6.66 7.41 -7.17
C ASP A 287 -5.50 6.63 -7.81
N ILE A 288 -4.26 7.12 -7.76
CA ILE A 288 -3.13 6.40 -8.36
C ILE A 288 -2.94 5.01 -7.74
N GLY A 289 -3.37 4.81 -6.50
CA GLY A 289 -3.37 3.49 -5.86
C GLY A 289 -4.44 2.56 -6.40
N LEU A 290 -5.51 3.06 -7.01
CA LEU A 290 -6.58 2.26 -7.63
C LEU A 290 -6.13 1.60 -8.94
N THR A 291 -5.16 2.20 -9.64
CA THR A 291 -4.63 1.65 -10.89
C THR A 291 -3.64 0.51 -10.66
N LEU A 292 -3.18 0.31 -9.42
CA LEU A 292 -2.32 -0.80 -9.07
C LEU A 292 -3.01 -2.15 -9.35
N PRO A 293 -2.31 -3.12 -9.95
CA PRO A 293 -2.84 -4.44 -10.23
C PRO A 293 -2.86 -5.33 -8.98
N SER A 294 -3.49 -4.85 -7.90
CA SER A 294 -3.62 -5.54 -6.63
C SER A 294 -5.09 -5.57 -6.21
N TYR A 295 -5.55 -6.69 -5.66
CA TYR A 295 -6.89 -6.78 -5.08
C TYR A 295 -7.05 -5.90 -3.83
N ARG A 296 -5.95 -5.35 -3.29
CA ARG A 296 -5.94 -4.44 -2.13
C ARG A 296 -5.90 -2.96 -2.51
N SER A 297 -5.91 -2.64 -3.80
CA SER A 297 -5.79 -1.26 -4.29
C SER A 297 -6.84 -0.31 -3.69
N SER A 298 -8.10 -0.75 -3.64
CA SER A 298 -9.19 0.00 -3.00
C SER A 298 -9.00 0.16 -1.48
N GLU A 299 -8.63 -0.92 -0.78
CA GLU A 299 -8.34 -0.90 0.67
C GLU A 299 -7.24 0.09 1.01
N ARG A 300 -6.12 0.05 0.29
CA ARG A 300 -4.99 0.97 0.50
C ARG A 300 -5.35 2.42 0.21
N THR A 301 -6.13 2.64 -0.85
CA THR A 301 -6.57 3.99 -1.23
C THR A 301 -7.48 4.57 -0.16
N PHE A 302 -8.45 3.79 0.32
CA PHE A 302 -9.32 4.17 1.43
C PHE A 302 -8.50 4.49 2.70
N GLN A 303 -7.56 3.61 3.08
CA GLN A 303 -6.73 3.77 4.28
C GLN A 303 -5.87 5.03 4.20
N LEU A 304 -5.23 5.30 3.06
CA LEU A 304 -4.43 6.50 2.85
C LEU A 304 -5.26 7.77 3.01
N ILE A 305 -6.41 7.83 2.33
CA ILE A 305 -7.29 9.01 2.37
C ILE A 305 -7.78 9.22 3.81
N THR A 306 -8.26 8.17 4.47
CA THR A 306 -8.75 8.24 5.85
C THR A 306 -7.67 8.73 6.81
N GLN A 307 -6.46 8.17 6.71
CA GLN A 307 -5.33 8.60 7.54
C GLN A 307 -4.98 10.07 7.28
N ALA A 308 -4.83 10.46 6.02
CA ALA A 308 -4.49 11.82 5.62
C ALA A 308 -5.51 12.84 6.15
N VAL A 309 -6.81 12.60 5.90
CA VAL A 309 -7.90 13.45 6.39
C VAL A 309 -7.88 13.50 7.92
N GLY A 310 -7.70 12.37 8.60
CA GLY A 310 -7.69 12.30 10.06
C GLY A 310 -6.51 12.98 10.75
N ARG A 311 -5.50 13.48 10.00
CA ARG A 311 -4.35 14.20 10.55
C ARG A 311 -4.55 15.71 10.62
N SER A 312 -5.31 16.32 9.72
CA SER A 312 -5.48 17.79 9.70
C SER A 312 -6.47 18.26 10.78
N GLY A 313 -6.18 19.43 11.37
CA GLY A 313 -7.08 20.08 12.32
C GLY A 313 -7.03 19.52 13.75
N ARG A 314 -5.83 19.49 14.35
CA ARG A 314 -5.65 19.11 15.76
C ARG A 314 -5.61 20.35 16.64
N ARG A 315 -6.31 20.32 17.78
CA ARG A 315 -6.46 21.44 18.75
C ARG A 315 -7.36 22.55 18.21
N ASP A 316 -7.03 23.82 18.45
CA ASP A 316 -7.98 24.92 18.33
C ASP A 316 -8.19 25.44 16.89
N ARG A 317 -7.57 24.80 15.88
CA ARG A 317 -7.63 25.25 14.48
C ARG A 317 -8.32 24.21 13.60
N PRO A 318 -9.39 24.58 12.87
CA PRO A 318 -10.04 23.67 11.94
C PRO A 318 -9.09 23.35 10.78
N GLY A 319 -8.98 22.07 10.44
CA GLY A 319 -8.20 21.62 9.29
C GLY A 319 -9.03 21.60 8.00
N THR A 320 -8.33 21.67 6.87
CA THR A 320 -8.87 21.45 5.53
C THR A 320 -8.14 20.28 4.87
N ALA A 321 -8.90 19.41 4.20
CA ALA A 321 -8.36 18.33 3.38
C ALA A 321 -8.84 18.47 1.93
N ILE A 322 -7.90 18.57 1.00
CA ILE A 322 -8.19 18.65 -0.44
C ILE A 322 -7.73 17.36 -1.10
N ILE A 323 -8.68 16.58 -1.63
CA ILE A 323 -8.44 15.30 -2.29
C ILE A 323 -8.60 15.49 -3.78
N GLN A 324 -7.50 15.57 -4.51
CA GLN A 324 -7.50 15.64 -5.96
C GLN A 324 -7.46 14.24 -6.55
N THR A 325 -8.34 13.98 -7.51
CA THR A 325 -8.46 12.65 -8.10
C THR A 325 -9.02 12.68 -9.51
N TYR A 326 -8.65 11.68 -10.30
CA TYR A 326 -9.30 11.36 -11.58
C TYR A 326 -10.45 10.35 -11.43
N ALA A 327 -10.81 9.96 -10.20
CA ALA A 327 -11.91 9.04 -9.91
C ALA A 327 -12.76 9.56 -8.73
N PRO A 328 -13.38 10.75 -8.85
CA PRO A 328 -14.07 11.43 -7.75
C PRO A 328 -15.23 10.61 -7.16
N ASP A 329 -15.88 9.80 -7.99
CA ASP A 329 -17.04 8.98 -7.60
C ASP A 329 -16.66 7.58 -7.10
N HIS A 330 -15.38 7.21 -7.13
CA HIS A 330 -14.97 5.88 -6.70
C HIS A 330 -15.21 5.69 -5.20
N TYR A 331 -15.87 4.60 -4.80
CA TYR A 331 -16.31 4.39 -3.42
C TYR A 331 -15.17 4.48 -2.40
N ALA A 332 -13.96 3.96 -2.71
CA ALA A 332 -12.80 4.08 -1.83
C ALA A 332 -12.39 5.54 -1.57
N VAL A 333 -12.57 6.43 -2.56
CA VAL A 333 -12.27 7.86 -2.43
C VAL A 333 -13.34 8.55 -1.60
N VAL A 334 -14.61 8.38 -1.98
CA VAL A 334 -15.75 9.02 -1.31
C VAL A 334 -15.84 8.59 0.16
N LEU A 335 -15.74 7.29 0.43
CA LEU A 335 -15.84 6.76 1.78
C LEU A 335 -14.59 7.05 2.60
N GLY A 336 -13.41 7.11 1.98
CA GLY A 336 -12.18 7.54 2.65
C GLY A 336 -12.25 8.99 3.09
N ALA A 337 -12.78 9.87 2.24
CA ALA A 337 -13.00 11.29 2.55
C ALA A 337 -13.97 11.49 3.73
N ARG A 338 -15.02 10.64 3.80
CA ARG A 338 -16.02 10.63 4.88
C ARG A 338 -15.58 9.84 6.12
N GLN A 339 -14.46 9.12 6.03
CA GLN A 339 -14.00 8.14 7.03
C GLN A 339 -15.05 7.06 7.37
N ASP A 340 -15.90 6.68 6.41
CA ASP A 340 -16.93 5.66 6.61
C ASP A 340 -16.37 4.26 6.35
N TYR A 341 -15.66 3.74 7.36
CA TYR A 341 -15.06 2.41 7.29
C TYR A 341 -16.09 1.28 7.21
N GLU A 342 -17.23 1.39 7.89
CA GLU A 342 -18.20 0.30 7.95
C GLU A 342 -18.94 0.12 6.61
N LEU A 343 -19.26 1.21 5.89
CA LEU A 343 -19.77 1.09 4.53
C LEU A 343 -18.69 0.60 3.57
N PHE A 344 -17.44 1.08 3.70
CA PHE A 344 -16.32 0.61 2.88
C PHE A 344 -16.10 -0.90 3.05
N PHE A 345 -16.03 -1.37 4.30
CA PHE A 345 -15.87 -2.79 4.64
C PHE A 345 -16.97 -3.63 3.99
N ARG A 346 -18.24 -3.22 4.07
CA ARG A 346 -19.35 -3.98 3.46
C ARG A 346 -19.23 -4.09 1.95
N MET A 347 -18.93 -2.98 1.25
CA MET A 347 -18.81 -2.97 -0.21
C MET A 347 -17.61 -3.82 -0.67
N GLU A 348 -16.45 -3.56 -0.10
CA GLU A 348 -15.20 -4.25 -0.47
C GLU A 348 -15.30 -5.77 -0.18
N MET A 349 -15.93 -6.16 0.94
CA MET A 349 -16.14 -7.57 1.25
C MET A 349 -17.08 -8.29 0.27
N GLN A 350 -17.99 -7.59 -0.42
CA GLN A 350 -18.78 -8.19 -1.50
C GLN A 350 -17.90 -8.49 -2.72
N HIS A 351 -17.07 -7.52 -3.14
CA HIS A 351 -16.13 -7.70 -4.24
C HIS A 351 -15.15 -8.84 -3.98
N ARG A 352 -14.56 -8.90 -2.78
CA ARG A 352 -13.62 -9.97 -2.41
C ARG A 352 -14.26 -11.35 -2.36
N LYS A 353 -15.53 -11.43 -1.95
CA LYS A 353 -16.27 -12.70 -1.95
C LYS A 353 -16.45 -13.23 -3.37
N LEU A 354 -16.93 -12.38 -4.28
CA LEU A 354 -17.17 -12.75 -5.68
C LEU A 354 -15.89 -13.20 -6.39
N ALA A 355 -14.77 -12.51 -6.13
CA ALA A 355 -13.49 -12.80 -6.75
C ALA A 355 -12.64 -13.86 -6.01
N ASN A 356 -13.17 -14.49 -4.94
CA ASN A 356 -12.47 -15.44 -4.07
C ASN A 356 -11.10 -14.90 -3.59
N TYR A 357 -11.08 -13.69 -3.02
CA TYR A 357 -9.90 -13.10 -2.39
C TYR A 357 -9.98 -13.11 -0.86
N PRO A 358 -8.83 -12.95 -0.16
CA PRO A 358 -8.81 -12.84 1.29
C PRO A 358 -9.77 -11.76 1.82
N PRO A 359 -10.54 -12.04 2.88
CA PRO A 359 -10.40 -13.17 3.80
C PRO A 359 -11.27 -14.41 3.49
N TYR A 360 -11.85 -14.53 2.29
CA TYR A 360 -12.68 -15.70 1.91
C TYR A 360 -11.87 -16.88 1.38
N SER A 361 -10.62 -16.63 1.03
CA SER A 361 -9.61 -17.60 0.62
C SER A 361 -8.27 -17.16 1.19
N TYR A 362 -7.34 -18.10 1.23
CA TYR A 362 -5.91 -17.84 1.41
C TYR A 362 -5.24 -17.78 0.04
N LEU A 363 -4.06 -17.18 0.02
CA LEU A 363 -3.27 -17.03 -1.19
C LEU A 363 -1.91 -17.66 -1.00
N LEU A 364 -1.38 -18.25 -2.06
CA LEU A 364 -0.01 -18.75 -2.12
C LEU A 364 0.60 -18.27 -3.43
N ALA A 365 1.70 -17.54 -3.34
CA ALA A 365 2.44 -17.05 -4.51
C ALA A 365 3.73 -17.86 -4.66
N VAL A 366 3.85 -18.57 -5.78
CA VAL A 366 5.08 -19.24 -6.19
C VAL A 366 5.81 -18.36 -7.19
N ASN A 367 6.91 -17.76 -6.74
CA ASN A 367 7.77 -16.93 -7.57
C ASN A 367 8.91 -17.78 -8.10
N LEU A 368 9.01 -17.89 -9.43
CA LEU A 368 10.10 -18.57 -10.12
C LEU A 368 11.00 -17.55 -10.82
N SER A 369 12.30 -17.82 -10.89
CA SER A 369 13.25 -16.99 -11.61
C SER A 369 14.43 -17.76 -12.21
N SER A 370 14.90 -17.34 -13.38
CA SER A 370 16.06 -17.92 -14.06
C SER A 370 16.69 -16.93 -15.04
N ARG A 371 17.96 -17.12 -15.37
CA ARG A 371 18.61 -16.44 -16.51
C ARG A 371 18.15 -17.00 -17.86
N ASN A 372 17.68 -18.24 -17.90
CA ASN A 372 17.17 -18.89 -19.11
C ASN A 372 15.63 -18.83 -19.12
N GLU A 373 15.07 -17.97 -19.97
CA GLU A 373 13.62 -17.78 -20.07
C GLU A 373 12.88 -19.02 -20.57
N ALA A 374 13.42 -19.73 -21.58
CA ALA A 374 12.77 -20.92 -22.13
C ALA A 374 12.64 -22.03 -21.07
N LEU A 375 13.72 -22.27 -20.31
CA LEU A 375 13.71 -23.20 -19.18
C LEU A 375 12.74 -22.73 -18.09
N LEU A 376 12.71 -21.43 -17.78
CA LEU A 376 11.80 -20.87 -16.77
C LEU A 376 10.33 -21.11 -17.11
N VAL A 377 9.95 -20.93 -18.37
CA VAL A 377 8.58 -21.18 -18.85
C VAL A 377 8.22 -22.65 -18.66
N GLN A 378 9.07 -23.57 -19.16
CA GLN A 378 8.84 -25.01 -19.03
C GLN A 378 8.70 -25.46 -17.56
N VAL A 379 9.57 -24.96 -16.68
CA VAL A 379 9.55 -25.29 -15.25
C VAL A 379 8.33 -24.70 -14.55
N ALA A 380 7.94 -23.47 -14.90
CA ALA A 380 6.74 -22.85 -14.35
C ALA A 380 5.47 -23.59 -14.76
N ASP A 381 5.36 -24.01 -16.02
CA ASP A 381 4.24 -24.82 -16.50
C ASP A 381 4.19 -26.17 -15.79
N THR A 382 5.33 -26.86 -15.70
CA THR A 382 5.43 -28.15 -14.98
C THR A 382 5.00 -28.00 -13.52
N MET A 383 5.44 -26.92 -12.85
CA MET A 383 5.05 -26.64 -11.47
C MET A 383 3.56 -26.37 -11.33
N ALA A 384 2.94 -25.61 -12.24
CA ALA A 384 1.50 -25.36 -12.22
C ALA A 384 0.69 -26.65 -12.41
N HIS A 385 1.11 -27.52 -13.32
CA HIS A 385 0.47 -28.84 -13.53
C HIS A 385 0.58 -29.73 -12.28
N MET A 386 1.76 -29.79 -11.64
CA MET A 386 1.93 -30.57 -10.40
C MET A 386 1.07 -30.03 -9.25
N ILE A 387 0.94 -28.70 -9.12
CA ILE A 387 0.06 -28.07 -8.14
C ILE A 387 -1.39 -28.50 -8.43
N ALA A 388 -1.84 -28.41 -9.68
CA ALA A 388 -3.19 -28.81 -10.08
C ALA A 388 -3.48 -30.28 -9.76
N GLU A 389 -2.55 -31.18 -10.10
CA GLU A 389 -2.70 -32.62 -9.92
C GLU A 389 -2.74 -33.03 -8.42
N LYS A 390 -1.86 -32.43 -7.62
CA LYS A 390 -1.71 -32.79 -6.20
C LYS A 390 -2.69 -32.07 -5.27
N MET A 391 -3.13 -30.86 -5.62
CA MET A 391 -4.03 -30.07 -4.78
C MET A 391 -5.51 -30.13 -5.23
N ARG A 392 -5.80 -30.57 -6.46
CA ARG A 392 -7.15 -30.84 -7.03
C ARG A 392 -8.22 -29.79 -6.70
N ASP A 393 -9.50 -30.17 -6.64
CA ASP A 393 -10.71 -29.31 -6.49
C ASP A 393 -10.69 -28.34 -5.29
N ASP A 394 -9.66 -28.39 -4.45
CA ASP A 394 -9.46 -27.50 -3.30
C ASP A 394 -8.79 -26.16 -3.66
N VAL A 395 -8.32 -25.98 -4.91
CA VAL A 395 -7.56 -24.78 -5.31
C VAL A 395 -7.99 -24.15 -6.65
N ILE A 396 -7.79 -22.84 -6.78
CA ILE A 396 -7.84 -22.10 -8.05
C ILE A 396 -6.43 -21.63 -8.38
N ILE A 397 -5.92 -21.98 -9.56
CA ILE A 397 -4.58 -21.62 -10.00
C ILE A 397 -4.68 -20.49 -11.04
N LEU A 398 -3.92 -19.42 -10.83
CA LEU A 398 -3.74 -18.33 -11.78
C LEU A 398 -2.28 -18.29 -12.23
N GLY A 399 -2.06 -18.13 -13.53
CA GLY A 399 -0.74 -18.26 -14.13
C GLY A 399 -0.41 -19.71 -14.53
N PRO A 400 0.85 -20.01 -14.84
CA PRO A 400 2.03 -19.16 -14.65
C PRO A 400 2.00 -17.92 -15.54
N SER A 401 2.31 -16.76 -14.99
CA SER A 401 2.34 -15.50 -15.72
C SER A 401 3.62 -14.70 -15.45
N SER A 402 3.91 -13.75 -16.32
CA SER A 402 4.97 -12.76 -16.07
C SER A 402 4.45 -11.76 -15.02
N PRO A 403 5.15 -11.54 -13.90
CA PRO A 403 4.76 -10.51 -12.92
C PRO A 403 5.03 -9.10 -13.46
N TYR A 404 4.58 -8.07 -12.72
CA TYR A 404 4.78 -6.66 -13.09
C TYR A 404 6.24 -6.27 -13.34
N ILE A 405 7.15 -6.81 -12.53
CA ILE A 405 8.58 -6.75 -12.83
C ILE A 405 9.02 -8.12 -13.35
N ALA A 406 8.88 -8.31 -14.66
CA ALA A 406 9.15 -9.59 -15.34
C ALA A 406 10.66 -9.89 -15.47
N PHE A 407 11.53 -8.88 -15.40
CA PHE A 407 12.97 -9.02 -15.51
C PHE A 407 13.68 -8.07 -14.53
N ILE A 408 14.57 -8.60 -13.70
CA ILE A 408 15.37 -7.81 -12.75
C ILE A 408 16.68 -8.53 -12.46
N ASN A 409 17.79 -7.78 -12.36
CA ASN A 409 19.12 -8.33 -12.08
C ASN A 409 19.52 -9.50 -13.01
N GLN A 410 19.20 -9.39 -14.30
CA GLN A 410 19.43 -10.41 -15.34
C GLN A 410 18.63 -11.72 -15.16
N MET A 411 17.58 -11.70 -14.35
CA MET A 411 16.71 -12.85 -14.10
C MET A 411 15.32 -12.57 -14.66
N HIS A 412 14.85 -13.47 -15.53
CA HIS A 412 13.44 -13.56 -15.90
C HIS A 412 12.65 -14.09 -14.72
N ARG A 413 11.38 -13.68 -14.60
CA ARG A 413 10.49 -14.07 -13.51
C ARG A 413 9.17 -14.61 -14.03
N ARG A 414 8.63 -15.60 -13.32
CA ARG A 414 7.27 -16.13 -13.49
C ARG A 414 6.60 -16.24 -12.12
N LEU A 415 5.29 -16.09 -12.09
CA LEU A 415 4.47 -16.13 -10.89
C LEU A 415 3.31 -17.10 -11.10
N ILE A 416 3.08 -17.97 -10.13
CA ILE A 416 1.88 -18.79 -10.02
C ILE A 416 1.17 -18.37 -8.73
N ILE A 417 -0.13 -18.08 -8.81
CA ILE A 417 -0.96 -17.76 -7.64
C ILE A 417 -1.92 -18.90 -7.43
N VAL A 418 -1.96 -19.42 -6.22
CA VAL A 418 -2.88 -20.47 -5.82
C VAL A 418 -3.82 -19.87 -4.77
N LYS A 419 -5.12 -19.87 -5.08
CA LYS A 419 -6.18 -19.53 -4.12
C LYS A 419 -6.70 -20.82 -3.51
N TYR A 420 -6.80 -20.89 -2.19
CA TYR A 420 -7.24 -22.08 -1.47
C TYR A 420 -8.04 -21.69 -0.23
N ARG A 421 -8.77 -22.62 0.39
CA ARG A 421 -9.59 -22.34 1.58
C ARG A 421 -9.09 -23.03 2.85
N ASP A 422 -8.38 -24.13 2.70
CA ASP A 422 -7.95 -24.98 3.81
C ASP A 422 -6.43 -25.11 3.83
N TYR A 423 -5.81 -24.58 4.88
CA TYR A 423 -4.36 -24.60 5.07
C TYR A 423 -3.82 -26.02 5.32
N GLU A 424 -4.58 -26.88 6.01
CA GLU A 424 -4.13 -28.22 6.37
C GLU A 424 -4.07 -29.12 5.13
N LYS A 425 -5.04 -28.97 4.22
CA LYS A 425 -5.08 -29.74 2.97
C LYS A 425 -3.93 -29.44 2.03
N ILE A 426 -3.46 -28.19 1.95
CA ILE A 426 -2.40 -27.81 1.01
C ILE A 426 -0.99 -28.10 1.54
N GLN A 427 -0.81 -28.26 2.85
CA GLN A 427 0.51 -28.35 3.48
C GLN A 427 1.33 -29.54 2.97
N LYS A 428 0.73 -30.74 2.99
CA LYS A 428 1.41 -31.98 2.56
C LYS A 428 1.70 -31.98 1.06
N PRO A 429 0.75 -31.67 0.15
CA PRO A 429 1.04 -31.50 -1.28
C PRO A 429 2.14 -30.48 -1.55
N LEU A 430 2.13 -29.33 -0.85
CA LEU A 430 3.12 -28.28 -1.03
C LEU A 430 4.52 -28.76 -0.64
N HIS A 431 4.66 -29.44 0.50
CA HIS A 431 5.95 -30.00 0.93
C HIS A 431 6.50 -30.99 -0.10
N GLN A 432 5.66 -31.88 -0.64
CA GLN A 432 6.08 -32.82 -1.68
C GLN A 432 6.55 -32.10 -2.96
N ILE A 433 5.85 -31.04 -3.38
CA ILE A 433 6.26 -30.25 -4.55
C ILE A 433 7.59 -29.55 -4.29
N VAL A 434 7.78 -28.98 -3.10
CA VAL A 434 9.04 -28.35 -2.70
C VAL A 434 10.19 -29.37 -2.73
N GLU A 435 9.99 -30.57 -2.20
CA GLU A 435 11.00 -31.65 -2.19
C GLU A 435 11.39 -32.06 -3.61
N LEU A 436 10.41 -32.29 -4.49
CA LEU A 436 10.65 -32.65 -5.89
C LEU A 436 11.40 -31.55 -6.65
N MET A 437 11.05 -30.29 -6.40
CA MET A 437 11.63 -29.13 -7.10
C MET A 437 12.95 -28.63 -6.53
N SER A 438 13.30 -29.05 -5.30
CA SER A 438 14.56 -28.68 -4.65
C SER A 438 15.76 -29.46 -5.20
N GLN A 439 15.55 -30.39 -6.13
CA GLN A 439 16.62 -31.00 -6.92
C GLN A 439 17.30 -29.90 -7.75
N LYS A 440 18.64 -29.89 -7.81
CA LYS A 440 19.45 -28.80 -8.40
C LYS A 440 19.01 -28.47 -9.85
N THR A 441 18.13 -27.48 -10.00
CA THR A 441 17.77 -26.89 -11.29
C THR A 441 18.42 -25.51 -11.42
N LEU A 442 18.52 -25.00 -12.65
CA LEU A 442 18.93 -23.61 -12.93
C LEU A 442 17.80 -22.59 -12.62
N VAL A 443 16.69 -23.04 -12.04
CA VAL A 443 15.52 -22.21 -11.72
C VAL A 443 15.41 -22.07 -10.20
N ASN A 444 15.47 -20.84 -9.74
CA ASN A 444 15.20 -20.53 -8.34
C ASN A 444 13.69 -20.37 -8.15
N PHE A 445 13.14 -20.93 -7.08
CA PHE A 445 11.75 -20.68 -6.69
C PHE A 445 11.64 -20.28 -5.22
N THR A 446 10.62 -19.49 -4.91
CA THR A 446 10.25 -19.11 -3.54
C THR A 446 8.74 -19.17 -3.39
N ILE A 447 8.28 -19.58 -2.22
CA ILE A 447 6.85 -19.68 -1.90
C ILE A 447 6.53 -18.67 -0.81
N ASN A 448 5.60 -17.76 -1.10
CA ASN A 448 5.08 -16.80 -0.16
C ASN A 448 3.62 -17.16 0.16
N ILE A 449 3.37 -17.57 1.40
CA ILE A 449 2.01 -17.83 1.89
C ILE A 449 1.40 -16.53 2.36
N ASP A 450 0.15 -16.27 1.98
CA ASP A 450 -0.58 -15.03 2.19
C ASP A 450 0.26 -13.81 1.79
N PRO A 451 0.64 -13.72 0.50
CA PRO A 451 1.33 -12.56 -0.03
C PRO A 451 0.47 -11.30 0.20
N TYR A 452 1.10 -10.25 0.71
CA TYR A 452 0.42 -8.97 0.88
C TYR A 452 0.16 -8.29 -0.47
N ASP A 453 1.12 -8.43 -1.40
CA ASP A 453 1.05 -8.02 -2.80
C ASP A 453 1.26 -9.21 -3.72
N ILE A 454 0.54 -9.20 -4.84
CA ILE A 454 0.59 -10.22 -5.89
C ILE A 454 1.16 -9.61 -7.17
#